data_AF-A0ABD7FLT8-F1
#
_entry.id   AF-A0ABD7FLT8-F1
#
_cell.length_a   1.000
_cell.length_b   1.000
_cell.length_c   1.000
_cell.angle_alpha   90.00
_cell.angle_beta   90.00
_cell.angle_gamma   90.00
#
_symmetry.space_group_name_H-M   'P 1'
#
loop_
_entity.id
_entity.type
_entity.pdbx_description
1 polymer ?
#
loop_
_entity_poly.entity_id
_entity_poly.type
_entity_poly.pdbx_seq_one_letter_code
_entity_poly.pdbx_strand_id
1 'polypeptide(L)'
;MSERNYEAIGRCVVLRKRIEENLCALQKIKSEIVSADSPFLLDGRLCGSHSLVLSIETNANRCRELLDETMQLVSEHNQHAVAAGLNAIHVIPESETF
;
A
#
# COMPACT_ATOMS: atom_id res chain seq x y z
N MET A 1 28.26 -19.22 18.24
CA MET A 1 26.83 -18.84 18.14
C MET A 1 26.80 -17.36 17.80
N SER A 2 26.28 -16.95 16.64
CA SER A 2 26.19 -15.52 16.35
C SER A 2 25.17 -14.91 17.31
N GLU A 3 25.58 -13.87 18.01
CA GLU A 3 24.71 -13.13 18.90
C GLU A 3 23.54 -12.59 18.07
N ARG A 4 22.30 -12.90 18.46
CA ARG A 4 21.12 -12.40 17.76
C ARG A 4 21.09 -10.89 17.92
N ASN A 5 21.08 -10.14 16.82
CA ASN A 5 20.95 -8.70 16.87
C ASN A 5 19.49 -8.33 17.18
N TYR A 6 19.14 -8.33 18.47
CA TYR A 6 17.79 -8.05 18.96
C TYR A 6 17.28 -6.66 18.56
N GLU A 7 18.18 -5.68 18.38
CA GLU A 7 17.81 -4.37 17.86
C GLU A 7 17.34 -4.45 16.40
N ALA A 8 18.11 -5.13 15.54
CA ALA A 8 17.75 -5.34 14.14
C ALA A 8 16.41 -6.09 14.02
N ILE A 9 16.19 -7.12 14.86
CA ILE A 9 14.91 -7.85 14.93
C ILE A 9 13.78 -6.89 15.29
N GLY A 10 13.94 -6.08 16.35
CA GLY A 10 12.94 -5.11 16.79
C GLY A 10 12.59 -4.10 15.70
N ARG A 11 13.60 -3.55 15.00
CA ARG A 11 13.42 -2.64 13.88
C ARG A 11 12.63 -3.29 12.74
N CYS A 12 13.01 -4.49 12.31
CA CYS A 12 12.30 -5.22 11.26
C CYS A 12 10.83 -5.47 11.63
N VAL A 13 10.53 -5.82 12.89
CA VAL A 13 9.15 -6.01 13.37
C VAL A 13 8.33 -4.73 13.25
N VAL A 14 8.87 -3.60 13.70
CA VAL A 14 8.18 -2.30 13.63
C VAL A 14 7.95 -1.88 12.17
N LEU A 15 8.97 -2.02 11.33
CA LEU A 15 8.87 -1.67 9.91
C LEU A 15 7.84 -2.53 9.18
N ARG A 16 7.81 -3.84 9.45
CA ARG A 16 6.81 -4.75 8.87
C ARG A 16 5.39 -4.37 9.26
N LYS A 17 5.17 -4.01 10.53
CA LYS A 17 3.86 -3.54 11.00
C LYS A 17 3.40 -2.28 10.24
N ARG A 18 4.30 -1.31 10.04
CA ARG A 18 3.98 -0.09 9.28
C ARG A 18 3.69 -0.37 7.80
N ILE A 19 4.44 -1.29 7.18
CA ILE A 19 4.16 -1.77 5.82
C ILE A 19 2.73 -2.34 5.76
N GLU A 20 2.36 -3.22 6.70
CA GLU A 20 1.02 -3.81 6.77
C GLU A 20 -0.08 -2.76 6.98
N GLU A 21 0.17 -1.74 7.81
CA GLU A 21 -0.75 -0.61 8.01
C GLU A 21 -0.97 0.19 6.72
N ASN A 22 0.08 0.50 5.96
CA ASN A 22 -0.03 1.21 4.69
C ASN A 22 -0.76 0.38 3.62
N LEU A 23 -0.50 -0.93 3.55
CA LEU A 23 -1.22 -1.84 2.66
C LEU A 23 -2.72 -1.91 3.00
N CYS A 24 -3.05 -1.95 4.29
CA CYS A 24 -4.44 -1.91 4.76
C CYS A 24 -5.13 -0.59 4.35
N ALA A 25 -4.44 0.54 4.48
CA ALA A 25 -4.96 1.84 4.07
C ALA A 25 -5.21 1.90 2.55
N LEU A 26 -4.28 1.41 1.72
CA LEU A 26 -4.46 1.30 0.27
C LEU A 26 -5.67 0.44 -0.09
N GLN A 27 -5.85 -0.71 0.57
CA GLN A 27 -7.00 -1.58 0.36
C GLN A 27 -8.32 -0.91 0.75
N LYS A 28 -8.32 -0.10 1.81
CA LYS A 28 -9.49 0.67 2.23
C LYS A 28 -9.88 1.70 1.17
N ILE A 29 -8.91 2.47 0.67
CA ILE A 29 -9.14 3.45 -0.40
C ILE A 29 -9.72 2.77 -1.65
N LYS A 30 -9.13 1.65 -2.09
CA LYS A 30 -9.66 0.86 -3.21
C LYS A 30 -11.13 0.48 -2.98
N SER A 31 -11.46 0.04 -1.77
CA SER A 31 -12.83 -0.37 -1.42
C SER A 31 -13.79 0.81 -1.45
N GLU A 32 -13.37 1.98 -0.95
CA GLU A 32 -14.15 3.23 -1.01
C GLU A 32 -14.45 3.65 -2.45
N ILE A 33 -13.44 3.61 -3.33
CA ILE A 33 -13.60 3.92 -4.77
C ILE A 33 -14.58 2.92 -5.43
N VAL A 34 -14.41 1.62 -5.21
CA VAL A 34 -15.29 0.59 -5.79
C VAL A 34 -16.73 0.71 -5.29
N SER A 35 -16.92 1.13 -4.04
CA SER A 35 -18.25 1.32 -3.46
C SER A 35 -18.93 2.63 -3.87
N ALA A 36 -18.21 3.56 -4.50
CA ALA A 36 -18.74 4.86 -4.86
C ALA A 36 -19.68 4.77 -6.07
N ASP A 37 -20.78 5.53 -6.03
CA ASP A 37 -21.78 5.52 -7.09
C ASP A 37 -21.17 5.96 -8.41
N SER A 38 -21.29 5.09 -9.41
CA SER A 38 -20.81 5.33 -10.78
C SER A 38 -21.89 6.00 -11.63
N PRO A 39 -21.52 6.89 -12.56
CA PRO A 39 -22.46 7.39 -13.56
C PRO A 39 -23.04 6.25 -14.40
N PHE A 40 -24.33 6.33 -14.72
CA PHE A 40 -24.99 5.37 -15.61
C PHE A 40 -26.04 6.04 -16.48
N LEU A 41 -26.36 5.43 -17.62
CA LEU A 41 -27.43 5.84 -18.52
C LEU A 41 -28.66 4.95 -18.29
N LEU A 42 -29.81 5.56 -18.05
CA LEU A 42 -31.09 4.86 -17.91
C LEU A 42 -32.17 5.58 -18.70
N ASP A 43 -32.80 4.89 -19.66
CA ASP A 43 -33.87 5.41 -20.53
C ASP A 43 -33.54 6.77 -21.17
N GLY A 44 -32.32 6.91 -21.70
CA GLY A 44 -31.85 8.15 -22.34
C GLY A 44 -31.54 9.29 -21.37
N ARG A 45 -31.59 9.06 -20.05
CA ARG A 45 -31.17 10.03 -19.01
C ARG A 45 -29.83 9.61 -18.41
N LEU A 46 -28.92 10.56 -18.30
CA LEU A 46 -27.63 10.38 -17.63
C LEU A 46 -27.80 10.68 -16.14
N CYS A 47 -27.60 9.67 -15.30
CA CYS A 47 -27.43 9.85 -13.86
C CYS A 47 -25.96 10.15 -13.59
N GLY A 48 -25.61 11.45 -13.57
CA GLY A 48 -24.24 11.90 -13.32
C GLY A 48 -23.86 11.88 -11.85
N SER A 49 -23.84 10.73 -11.18
CA SER A 49 -23.27 10.68 -9.83
C SER A 49 -21.79 11.03 -9.89
N HIS A 50 -21.39 12.08 -9.15
CA HIS A 50 -19.99 12.52 -9.08
C HIS A 50 -19.23 11.82 -7.95
N SER A 51 -19.87 10.95 -7.17
CA SER A 51 -19.27 10.30 -6.00
C SER A 51 -18.01 9.51 -6.37
N LEU A 52 -18.06 8.71 -7.44
CA LEU A 52 -16.90 7.98 -7.93
C LEU A 52 -15.75 8.92 -8.33
N VAL A 53 -16.04 9.96 -9.11
CA VAL A 53 -15.04 10.92 -9.60
C VAL A 53 -14.36 11.62 -8.42
N LEU A 54 -15.16 12.14 -7.49
CA LEU A 54 -14.65 12.81 -6.28
C LEU A 54 -13.82 11.86 -5.40
N SER A 55 -14.24 10.60 -5.28
CA SER A 55 -13.50 9.59 -4.50
C SER A 55 -12.14 9.29 -5.12
N ILE A 56 -12.06 9.17 -6.45
CA ILE A 56 -10.80 8.99 -7.17
C ILE A 56 -9.90 10.22 -6.99
N GLU A 57 -10.41 11.42 -7.25
CA GLU A 57 -9.65 12.68 -7.17
C GLU A 57 -9.06 12.91 -5.77
N THR A 58 -9.87 12.70 -4.73
CA THR A 58 -9.46 12.91 -3.34
C THR A 58 -8.38 11.93 -2.91
N ASN A 59 -8.39 10.71 -3.44
CA ASN A 59 -7.54 9.63 -2.97
C ASN A 59 -6.30 9.37 -3.84
N ALA A 60 -6.23 9.90 -5.06
CA ALA A 60 -5.13 9.61 -5.99
C ALA A 60 -3.74 9.96 -5.42
N ASN A 61 -3.60 11.15 -4.84
CA ASN A 61 -2.34 11.57 -4.21
C ASN A 61 -2.03 10.72 -2.98
N ARG A 62 -3.05 10.43 -2.16
CA ARG A 62 -2.89 9.63 -0.96
C ARG A 62 -2.42 8.19 -1.26
N CYS A 63 -2.94 7.59 -2.33
CA CYS A 63 -2.47 6.29 -2.82
C CYS A 63 -0.99 6.32 -3.19
N ARG A 64 -0.55 7.36 -3.91
CA ARG A 64 0.84 7.50 -4.31
C ARG A 64 1.76 7.65 -3.10
N GLU A 65 1.42 8.56 -2.18
CA GLU A 65 2.18 8.76 -0.95
C GLU A 65 2.32 7.48 -0.12
N LEU A 66 1.22 6.75 0.07
CA LEU A 66 1.23 5.48 0.81
C LEU A 66 2.11 4.42 0.14
N LEU A 67 2.08 4.34 -1.20
CA LEU A 67 2.91 3.41 -1.94
C LEU A 67 4.40 3.78 -1.84
N ASP A 68 4.74 5.05 -2.05
CA ASP A 68 6.12 5.55 -1.96
C ASP A 68 6.69 5.34 -0.55
N GLU A 69 5.91 5.65 0.50
CA GLU A 69 6.28 5.38 1.88
C GLU A 69 6.46 3.87 2.13
N THR A 70 5.57 3.03 1.60
CA THR A 70 5.70 1.57 1.73
C THR A 70 6.99 1.06 1.09
N MET A 71 7.34 1.57 -0.08
CA MET A 71 8.58 1.23 -0.78
C MET A 71 9.82 1.66 0.03
N GLN A 72 9.77 2.84 0.66
CA GLN A 72 10.83 3.30 1.55
C GLN A 72 10.97 2.41 2.79
N LEU A 73 9.86 2.04 3.44
CA LEU A 73 9.86 1.15 4.60
C LEU A 73 10.39 -0.25 4.26
N VAL A 74 10.06 -0.78 3.08
CA VAL A 74 10.62 -2.05 2.57
C VAL A 74 12.14 -1.95 2.39
N SER A 75 12.62 -0.86 1.81
CA SER A 75 14.06 -0.61 1.66
C SER A 75 14.76 -0.56 3.02
N GLU A 76 14.21 0.17 3.99
CA GLU A 76 14.74 0.24 5.36
C GLU A 76 14.70 -1.12 6.07
N HIS A 77 13.62 -1.88 5.92
CA HIS A 77 13.52 -3.24 6.47
C HIS A 77 14.64 -4.12 5.94
N ASN A 78 14.89 -4.08 4.64
CA ASN A 78 15.89 -4.92 3.98
C ASN A 78 17.33 -4.58 4.39
N GLN A 79 17.61 -3.34 4.82
CA GLN A 79 18.91 -2.96 5.40
C GLN A 79 19.20 -3.70 6.71
N HIS A 80 18.17 -4.04 7.48
CA HIS A 80 18.30 -4.71 8.78
C HIS A 80 18.04 -6.23 8.72
N ALA A 81 17.42 -6.73 7.64
CA ALA A 81 16.95 -8.11 7.52
C ALA A 81 18.06 -9.15 7.77
N VAL A 82 19.25 -8.97 7.17
CA VAL A 82 20.37 -9.91 7.33
C VAL A 82 20.83 -9.98 8.79
N ALA A 83 20.98 -8.83 9.45
CA ALA A 83 21.38 -8.76 10.86
C ALA A 83 20.31 -9.35 11.79
N ALA A 84 19.04 -9.27 11.41
CA ALA A 84 17.92 -9.88 12.11
C ALA A 84 17.75 -11.39 11.82
N GLY A 85 18.52 -11.96 10.88
CA GLY A 85 18.33 -13.34 10.43
C GLY A 85 17.01 -13.56 9.66
N LEU A 86 16.51 -12.51 9.01
CA LEU A 86 15.29 -12.51 8.21
C LEU A 86 15.62 -12.42 6.71
N ASN A 87 14.69 -12.89 5.88
CA ASN A 87 14.78 -12.71 4.44
C ASN A 87 14.38 -11.28 4.04
N ALA A 88 15.00 -10.78 2.98
CA ALA A 88 14.57 -9.54 2.35
C ALA A 88 13.17 -9.68 1.74
N ILE A 89 12.42 -8.60 1.76
CA ILE A 89 11.15 -8.49 1.03
C ILE A 89 11.49 -8.15 -0.42
N HIS A 90 11.05 -9.00 -1.35
CA HIS A 90 11.22 -8.77 -2.77
C HIS A 90 10.04 -7.96 -3.31
N VAL A 91 10.35 -6.83 -3.97
CA VAL A 91 9.35 -6.05 -4.71
C VAL A 91 9.32 -6.57 -6.14
N ILE A 92 8.14 -7.00 -6.60
CA ILE A 92 7.93 -7.40 -7.99
C ILE A 92 7.47 -6.15 -8.75
N PRO A 93 8.22 -5.69 -9.77
CA PRO A 93 7.81 -4.54 -10.56
C PRO A 93 6.56 -4.86 -11.38
N GLU A 94 5.74 -3.84 -11.64
CA GLU A 94 4.45 -3.98 -12.31
C GLU A 94 4.54 -4.59 -13.72
N SER A 95 5.70 -4.45 -14.38
CA SER A 95 6.02 -5.05 -15.67
C SER A 95 6.21 -6.58 -15.66
N GLU A 96 6.34 -7.19 -14.47
CA GLU A 96 6.52 -8.63 -14.28
C GLU A 96 5.26 -9.33 -13.74
N THR A 97 4.18 -8.57 -13.54
CA THR A 97 2.91 -9.09 -12.98
C THR A 97 1.93 -9.68 -14.02
N PHE A 98 2.27 -9.69 -15.32
CA PHE A 98 1.43 -10.24 -16.39
C PHE A 98 2.24 -10.98 -17.46
#